data_AF-A0A0F2Q6Z2-F1
#
_entry.id   AF-A0A0F2Q6Z2-F1
#
_cell.length_a   1.000
_cell.length_b   1.000
_cell.length_c   1.000
_cell.angle_alpha   90.00
_cell.angle_beta   90.00
_cell.angle_gamma   90.00
#
_symmetry.space_group_name_H-M   'P 1'
#
loop_
_entity.id
_entity.type
_entity.pdbx_description
1 polymer ?
#
loop_
_entity_poly.entity_id
_entity_poly.type
_entity_poly.pdbx_seq_one_letter_code
_entity_poly.pdbx_strand_id
1 'polypeptide(L)'
;MISLIDFASTIRELFSQPFCSPLEGNYLDLAQVTDLNKIDLEKKIHILPEPNPIAEATFLIIQSMKECHLTQTKIGVNELLKAYLNVINKDHEKECSEVFSDYLFEIYLYSLQKNYPYTDLLWNYLSNCFHVVSQYLLESGYVRGCEIFLQQIAAMGKTAAQKGLHTSSIQHFLHTLELRAGELGYSDLAAAAKNHRFNLEIF
;
A
#
# COMPACT_ATOMS: atom_id res chain seq x y z
N MET A 1 24.09 -8.67 10.65
CA MET A 1 23.14 -9.14 9.62
C MET A 1 22.05 -9.90 10.34
N ILE A 2 20.82 -9.39 10.34
CA ILE A 2 19.66 -10.05 10.96
C ILE A 2 19.30 -11.28 10.10
N SER A 3 18.97 -12.42 10.71
CA SER A 3 18.56 -13.59 9.93
C SER A 3 17.21 -13.34 9.24
N LEU A 4 16.92 -14.08 8.17
CA LEU A 4 15.62 -13.99 7.49
C LEU A 4 14.45 -14.33 8.44
N ILE A 5 14.65 -15.27 9.36
CA ILE A 5 13.64 -15.71 10.32
C ILE A 5 13.39 -14.62 11.36
N ASP A 6 14.45 -14.00 11.89
CA ASP A 6 14.33 -12.93 12.87
C ASP A 6 13.65 -11.71 12.24
N PHE A 7 14.05 -11.33 11.02
CA PHE A 7 13.41 -10.26 10.27
C PHE A 7 11.90 -10.51 10.08
N ALA A 8 11.53 -11.70 9.60
CA ALA A 8 10.13 -12.06 9.41
C ALA A 8 9.34 -12.06 10.73
N SER A 9 9.95 -12.54 11.82
CA SER A 9 9.33 -12.58 13.14
C SER A 9 9.07 -11.17 13.69
N THR A 10 10.06 -10.27 13.59
CA THR A 10 9.91 -8.86 14.03
C THR A 10 8.82 -8.14 13.24
N ILE A 11 8.79 -8.29 11.91
CA ILE A 11 7.75 -7.68 11.07
C ILE A 11 6.35 -8.20 11.46
N ARG A 12 6.21 -9.51 11.69
CA ARG A 12 4.93 -10.11 12.12
C ARG A 12 4.49 -9.63 13.50
N GLU A 13 5.43 -9.48 14.44
CA GLU A 13 5.14 -8.95 15.76
C GLU A 13 4.59 -7.53 15.68
N LEU A 14 5.21 -6.65 14.87
CA LEU A 14 4.70 -5.30 14.63
C LEU A 14 3.29 -5.32 14.03
N PHE A 15 3.04 -6.14 13.00
CA PHE A 15 1.72 -6.26 12.39
C PHE A 15 0.67 -7.01 13.24
N SER A 16 1.06 -7.62 14.34
CA SER A 16 0.12 -8.22 15.29
C SER A 16 -0.43 -7.21 16.30
N GLN A 17 0.17 -6.03 16.39
CA GLN A 17 -0.29 -4.96 17.28
C GLN A 17 -1.56 -4.32 16.73
N PRO A 18 -2.45 -3.81 17.61
CA PRO A 18 -3.65 -3.10 17.17
C PRO A 18 -3.27 -1.94 16.26
N PHE A 19 -3.88 -1.91 15.08
CA PHE A 19 -3.80 -0.75 14.21
C PHE A 19 -4.61 0.35 14.86
N CYS A 20 -3.95 1.40 15.33
CA CYS A 20 -4.65 2.62 15.69
C CYS A 20 -5.36 3.11 14.42
N SER A 21 -6.65 2.78 14.27
CA SER A 21 -7.57 3.73 13.62
C SER A 21 -7.29 5.07 14.29
N PRO A 22 -7.24 6.20 13.56
CA PRO A 22 -6.95 7.49 14.16
C PRO A 22 -8.01 7.75 15.24
N LEU A 23 -7.71 7.35 16.47
CA LEU A 23 -8.40 7.75 17.67
C LEU A 23 -8.21 9.25 17.66
N GLU A 24 -9.29 10.00 17.43
CA GLU A 24 -9.36 11.45 17.35
C GLU A 24 -8.13 12.11 18.00
N GLY A 25 -7.12 12.38 17.16
CA GLY A 25 -5.74 12.50 17.61
C GLY A 25 -5.55 13.69 18.53
N ASN A 26 -5.02 13.43 19.73
CA ASN A 26 -4.48 14.50 20.58
C ASN A 26 -3.30 15.21 19.91
N TYR A 27 -2.60 14.53 19.00
CA TYR A 27 -1.57 15.11 18.15
C TYR A 27 -2.13 16.15 17.17
N LEU A 28 -1.36 17.21 16.91
CA LEU A 28 -1.71 18.24 15.94
C LEU A 28 -1.04 17.97 14.60
N ASP A 29 -1.76 17.30 13.69
CA ASP A 29 -1.35 17.23 12.29
C ASP A 29 -1.85 18.46 11.53
N LEU A 30 -0.92 19.33 11.14
CA LEU A 30 -1.22 20.55 10.41
C LEU A 30 -1.85 20.31 9.03
N ALA A 31 -1.65 19.13 8.44
CA ALA A 31 -2.27 18.80 7.15
C ALA A 31 -3.78 18.55 7.27
N GLN A 32 -4.29 18.30 8.48
CA GLN A 32 -5.69 17.97 8.75
C GLN A 32 -6.48 19.13 9.38
N VAL A 33 -5.82 20.25 9.70
CA VAL A 33 -6.46 21.40 10.37
C VAL A 33 -6.72 22.51 9.36
N THR A 34 -7.98 22.94 9.24
CA THR A 34 -8.38 24.06 8.38
C THR A 34 -8.16 25.42 9.04
N ASP A 35 -8.39 25.50 10.36
CA ASP A 35 -8.24 26.73 11.15
C ASP A 35 -7.46 26.44 12.43
N LEU A 36 -6.26 27.02 12.54
CA LEU A 36 -5.39 26.87 13.70
C LEU A 36 -5.38 28.17 14.51
N ASN A 37 -5.84 28.12 15.75
CA ASN A 37 -5.64 29.22 16.70
C ASN A 37 -4.44 28.96 17.62
N LYS A 38 -3.89 30.04 18.19
CA LYS A 38 -2.71 30.00 19.05
C LYS A 38 -2.91 29.14 20.30
N ILE A 39 -4.13 29.12 20.86
CA ILE A 39 -4.45 28.37 22.08
C ILE A 39 -4.37 26.86 21.81
N ASP A 40 -4.89 26.40 20.68
CA ASP A 40 -4.87 24.98 20.31
C ASP A 40 -3.46 24.52 19.92
N LEU A 41 -2.68 25.39 19.27
CA LEU A 41 -1.26 25.15 19.04
C LEU A 41 -0.51 24.97 20.37
N GLU A 42 -0.64 25.93 21.30
CA GLU A 42 0.05 25.88 22.61
C GLU A 42 -0.34 24.64 23.43
N LYS A 43 -1.59 24.19 23.34
CA LYS A 43 -2.06 22.96 24.01
C LYS A 43 -1.47 21.69 23.42
N LYS A 44 -1.23 21.64 22.10
CA LYS A 44 -0.83 20.42 21.38
C LYS A 44 0.63 20.37 20.95
N ILE A 45 1.38 21.47 21.09
CA ILE A 45 2.77 21.58 20.59
C ILE A 45 3.75 20.55 21.15
N HIS A 46 3.49 20.05 22.37
CA HIS A 46 4.32 19.05 23.04
C HIS A 46 3.74 17.63 22.99
N ILE A 47 2.58 17.45 22.35
CA ILE A 47 1.98 16.14 22.16
C ILE A 47 2.65 15.50 20.95
N LEU A 48 3.18 14.29 21.13
CA LEU A 48 3.77 13.49 20.05
C LEU A 48 2.72 12.55 19.45
N PRO A 49 2.87 12.13 18.18
CA PRO A 49 1.99 11.13 17.60
C PRO A 49 2.17 9.79 18.34
N GLU A 50 1.09 9.00 18.38
CA GLU A 50 1.17 7.64 18.89
C GLU A 50 2.05 6.76 17.98
N PRO A 51 2.69 5.70 18.54
CA PRO A 51 3.42 4.73 17.73
C PRO A 51 2.53 4.13 16.64
N ASN A 52 3.07 3.99 15.43
CA ASN A 52 2.37 3.38 14.31
C ASN A 52 3.12 2.09 13.89
N PRO A 53 2.60 0.91 14.25
CA PRO A 53 3.28 -0.36 13.95
C PRO A 53 3.48 -0.60 12.44
N ILE A 54 2.58 -0.09 11.58
CA ILE A 54 2.74 -0.19 10.12
C ILE A 54 3.89 0.69 9.65
N ALA A 55 4.00 1.91 10.19
CA ALA A 55 5.10 2.82 9.87
C ALA A 55 6.45 2.21 10.28
N GLU A 56 6.52 1.65 11.49
CA GLU A 56 7.73 0.99 11.99
C GLU A 56 8.11 -0.24 11.17
N ALA A 57 7.14 -1.08 10.81
CA ALA A 57 7.39 -2.22 9.93
C ALA A 57 7.85 -1.76 8.54
N THR A 58 7.21 -0.74 7.98
CA THR A 58 7.60 -0.17 6.67
C THR A 58 9.00 0.42 6.70
N PHE A 59 9.39 1.07 7.80
CA PHE A 59 10.75 1.53 8.00
C PHE A 59 11.76 0.37 7.94
N LEU A 60 11.48 -0.76 8.60
CA LEU A 60 12.34 -1.95 8.52
C LEU A 60 12.43 -2.52 7.10
N ILE A 61 11.34 -2.48 6.33
CA ILE A 61 11.34 -2.87 4.91
C ILE A 61 12.26 -1.95 4.12
N ILE A 62 12.13 -0.63 4.28
CA ILE A 62 12.98 0.36 3.60
C ILE A 62 14.45 0.21 4.02
N GLN A 63 14.74 -0.13 5.27
CA GLN A 63 16.11 -0.44 5.70
C GLN A 63 16.68 -1.66 4.97
N SER A 64 15.89 -2.73 4.81
CA SER A 64 16.32 -3.88 3.98
C SER A 64 16.59 -3.48 2.53
N MET A 65 15.86 -2.50 1.99
CA MET A 65 16.09 -1.97 0.64
C MET A 65 17.38 -1.18 0.56
N LYS A 66 17.67 -0.31 1.54
CA LYS A 66 18.93 0.43 1.66
C LYS A 66 20.14 -0.50 1.67
N GLU A 67 20.02 -1.61 2.38
CA GLU A 67 21.06 -2.65 2.49
C GLU A 67 21.08 -3.62 1.29
N CYS A 68 20.24 -3.40 0.28
CA CYS A 68 20.16 -4.24 -0.91
C CYS A 68 19.83 -5.71 -0.60
N HIS A 69 19.01 -5.96 0.43
CA HIS A 69 18.55 -7.28 0.84
C HIS A 69 17.18 -7.61 0.22
N LEU A 70 17.14 -7.83 -1.10
CA LEU A 70 15.89 -8.03 -1.86
C LEU A 70 14.97 -9.11 -1.27
N THR A 71 15.51 -10.23 -0.78
CA THR A 71 14.71 -11.30 -0.17
C THR A 71 13.99 -10.82 1.10
N GLN A 72 14.66 -10.06 1.96
CA GLN A 72 14.03 -9.46 3.14
C GLN A 72 12.97 -8.44 2.73
N THR A 73 13.26 -7.59 1.73
CA THR A 73 12.27 -6.65 1.19
C THR A 73 11.00 -7.36 0.73
N LYS A 74 11.14 -8.44 -0.05
CA LYS A 74 10.00 -9.24 -0.55
C LYS A 74 9.20 -9.85 0.60
N ILE A 75 9.87 -10.41 1.60
CA ILE A 75 9.21 -10.94 2.80
C ILE A 75 8.44 -9.84 3.52
N GLY A 76 9.05 -8.67 3.72
CA GLY A 76 8.41 -7.55 4.39
C GLY A 76 7.15 -7.07 3.66
N VAL A 77 7.23 -6.88 2.34
CA VAL A 77 6.07 -6.55 1.48
C VAL A 77 4.98 -7.61 1.59
N ASN A 78 5.35 -8.88 1.56
CA ASN A 78 4.39 -9.98 1.69
C ASN A 78 3.67 -9.97 3.04
N GLU A 79 4.40 -9.75 4.14
CA GLU A 79 3.81 -9.69 5.47
C GLU A 79 2.96 -8.43 5.66
N LEU A 80 3.33 -7.29 5.05
CA LEU A 80 2.50 -6.08 4.99
C LEU A 80 1.14 -6.36 4.30
N LEU A 81 1.18 -7.01 3.14
CA LEU A 81 -0.04 -7.36 2.40
C LEU A 81 -0.88 -8.41 3.12
N LYS A 82 -0.26 -9.40 3.78
CA LYS A 82 -0.99 -10.35 4.63
C LYS A 82 -1.66 -9.65 5.81
N ALA A 83 -0.95 -8.73 6.46
CA ALA A 83 -1.51 -7.95 7.57
C ALA A 83 -2.74 -7.16 7.11
N TYR A 84 -2.64 -6.49 5.96
CA TYR A 84 -3.77 -5.80 5.33
C TYR A 84 -4.99 -6.74 5.15
N LEU A 85 -4.78 -7.88 4.48
CA LEU A 85 -5.85 -8.84 4.20
C LEU A 85 -6.44 -9.48 5.47
N ASN A 86 -5.68 -9.54 6.55
CA ASN A 86 -6.12 -10.10 7.83
C ASN A 86 -6.98 -9.13 8.65
N VAL A 87 -6.82 -7.81 8.48
CA VAL A 87 -7.53 -6.81 9.30
C VAL A 87 -8.64 -6.08 8.58
N ILE A 88 -8.63 -6.09 7.24
CA ILE A 88 -9.70 -5.49 6.47
C ILE A 88 -11.05 -6.14 6.84
N ASN A 89 -12.03 -5.29 7.10
CA ASN A 89 -13.40 -5.67 7.39
C ASN A 89 -14.35 -4.61 6.81
N LYS A 90 -15.65 -4.90 6.79
CA LYS A 90 -16.65 -4.04 6.17
C LYS A 90 -16.81 -2.66 6.78
N ASP A 91 -16.58 -2.55 8.09
CA ASP A 91 -16.80 -1.30 8.82
C ASP A 91 -15.65 -0.30 8.59
N HIS A 92 -14.46 -0.78 8.22
CA HIS A 92 -13.25 0.03 8.07
C HIS A 92 -12.51 -0.24 6.74
N GLU A 93 -13.20 -0.76 5.72
CA GLU A 93 -12.55 -1.18 4.47
C GLU A 93 -11.83 -0.03 3.78
N LYS A 94 -12.36 1.19 3.90
CA LYS A 94 -11.78 2.39 3.31
C LYS A 94 -10.47 2.75 4.01
N GLU A 95 -10.53 2.99 5.32
CA GLU A 95 -9.42 3.48 6.14
C GLU A 95 -8.26 2.47 6.13
N CYS A 96 -8.56 1.17 6.28
CA CYS A 96 -7.54 0.13 6.19
C CYS A 96 -6.88 0.12 4.81
N SER A 97 -7.66 0.22 3.73
CA SER A 97 -7.09 0.16 2.39
C SER A 97 -6.25 1.39 2.07
N GLU A 98 -6.65 2.58 2.51
CA GLU A 98 -5.86 3.81 2.37
C GLU A 98 -4.51 3.66 3.06
N VAL A 99 -4.51 3.32 4.35
CA VAL A 99 -3.28 3.22 5.15
C VAL A 99 -2.30 2.19 4.58
N PHE A 100 -2.75 0.97 4.29
CA PHE A 100 -1.85 -0.06 3.77
C PHE A 100 -1.37 0.23 2.34
N SER A 101 -2.22 0.84 1.50
CA SER A 101 -1.84 1.21 0.13
C SER A 101 -0.82 2.35 0.11
N ASP A 102 -0.92 3.30 1.03
CA ASP A 102 0.03 4.41 1.16
C ASP A 102 1.42 3.91 1.53
N TYR A 103 1.55 3.06 2.56
CA TYR A 103 2.85 2.49 2.91
C TYR A 103 3.43 1.58 1.83
N LEU A 104 2.58 0.83 1.12
CA LEU A 104 3.02 0.06 -0.04
C LEU A 104 3.54 0.97 -1.16
N PHE A 105 2.91 2.12 -1.36
CA PHE A 105 3.35 3.13 -2.32
C PHE A 105 4.67 3.78 -1.92
N GLU A 106 4.90 4.05 -0.64
CA GLU A 106 6.19 4.53 -0.15
C GLU A 106 7.33 3.55 -0.46
N ILE A 107 7.11 2.24 -0.22
CA ILE A 107 8.06 1.18 -0.57
C ILE A 107 8.35 1.20 -2.08
N TYR A 108 7.30 1.30 -2.89
CA TYR A 108 7.45 1.40 -4.34
C TYR A 108 8.23 2.65 -4.76
N LEU A 109 7.92 3.83 -4.23
CA LEU A 109 8.63 5.08 -4.54
C LEU A 109 10.11 4.99 -4.15
N TYR A 110 10.42 4.37 -3.01
CA TYR A 110 11.80 4.13 -2.59
C TYR A 110 12.54 3.23 -3.58
N SER A 111 11.86 2.24 -4.18
CA SER A 111 12.47 1.36 -5.18
C SER A 111 12.89 2.08 -6.46
N LEU A 112 12.36 3.28 -6.74
CA LEU A 112 12.69 4.07 -7.92
C LEU A 112 13.92 4.97 -7.73
N GLN A 113 14.54 4.96 -6.54
CA GLN A 113 15.75 5.72 -6.27
C GLN A 113 16.89 5.21 -7.17
N LYS A 114 17.72 6.13 -7.67
CA LYS A 114 18.80 5.83 -8.63
C LYS A 114 19.81 4.79 -8.11
N ASN A 115 19.94 4.66 -6.79
CA ASN A 115 20.89 3.77 -6.13
C ASN A 115 20.29 2.41 -5.75
N TYR A 116 19.01 2.15 -5.99
CA TYR A 116 18.41 0.85 -5.70
C TYR A 116 18.55 -0.08 -6.91
N PRO A 117 19.31 -1.20 -6.81
CA PRO A 117 19.66 -2.02 -7.97
C PRO A 117 18.59 -3.04 -8.37
N TYR A 118 17.50 -3.16 -7.59
CA TYR A 118 16.50 -4.22 -7.78
C TYR A 118 15.12 -3.71 -8.19
N THR A 119 15.03 -2.50 -8.75
CA THR A 119 13.77 -1.86 -9.13
C THR A 119 12.88 -2.78 -9.97
N ASP A 120 13.40 -3.33 -11.08
CA ASP A 120 12.64 -4.24 -11.95
C ASP A 120 12.18 -5.52 -11.23
N LEU A 121 13.05 -6.11 -10.41
CA LEU A 121 12.74 -7.35 -9.68
C LEU A 121 11.68 -7.14 -8.60
N LEU A 122 11.70 -5.99 -7.92
CA LEU A 122 10.70 -5.65 -6.93
C LEU A 122 9.39 -5.24 -7.59
N TRP A 123 9.44 -4.50 -8.70
CA TRP A 123 8.25 -4.13 -9.47
C TRP A 123 7.49 -5.35 -9.99
N ASN A 124 8.20 -6.33 -10.55
CA ASN A 124 7.60 -7.59 -10.98
C ASN A 124 7.00 -8.36 -9.80
N TYR A 125 7.67 -8.35 -8.65
CA TYR A 125 7.17 -8.99 -7.44
C TYR A 125 5.87 -8.33 -6.95
N LEU A 126 5.85 -7.00 -6.82
CA LEU A 126 4.68 -6.20 -6.45
C LEU A 126 3.52 -6.46 -7.41
N SER A 127 3.77 -6.42 -8.71
CA SER A 127 2.77 -6.70 -9.75
C SER A 127 2.07 -8.05 -9.53
N ASN A 128 2.83 -9.10 -9.19
CA ASN A 128 2.26 -10.42 -8.91
C ASN A 128 1.41 -10.43 -7.63
N CYS A 129 1.84 -9.72 -6.59
CA CYS A 129 1.08 -9.60 -5.36
C CYS A 129 -0.27 -8.87 -5.58
N PHE A 130 -0.30 -7.85 -6.43
CA PHE A 130 -1.51 -7.05 -6.70
C PHE A 130 -2.68 -7.88 -7.22
N HIS A 131 -2.40 -8.87 -8.08
CA HIS A 131 -3.41 -9.81 -8.58
C HIS A 131 -4.09 -10.55 -7.43
N VAL A 132 -3.28 -11.17 -6.56
CA VAL A 132 -3.77 -12.00 -5.44
C VAL A 132 -4.57 -11.16 -4.45
N VAL A 133 -4.05 -9.99 -4.08
CA VAL A 133 -4.72 -9.09 -3.12
C VAL A 133 -6.05 -8.62 -3.68
N SER A 134 -6.07 -8.12 -4.92
CA SER A 134 -7.30 -7.59 -5.51
C SER A 134 -8.36 -8.67 -5.72
N GLN A 135 -7.96 -9.88 -6.12
CA GLN A 135 -8.87 -11.00 -6.23
C GLN A 135 -9.50 -11.34 -4.88
N TYR A 136 -8.69 -11.43 -3.82
CA TYR A 136 -9.19 -11.69 -2.47
C TYR A 136 -10.17 -10.60 -2.02
N LEU A 137 -9.83 -9.32 -2.22
CA LEU A 137 -10.69 -8.20 -1.85
C LEU A 137 -12.04 -8.29 -2.57
N LEU A 138 -12.00 -8.51 -3.88
CA LEU A 138 -13.19 -8.57 -4.72
C LEU A 138 -14.09 -9.76 -4.37
N GLU A 139 -13.52 -10.96 -4.23
CA GLU A 139 -14.26 -12.19 -3.93
C GLU A 139 -14.81 -12.21 -2.51
N SER A 140 -14.13 -11.54 -1.57
CA SER A 140 -14.64 -11.29 -0.21
C SER A 140 -15.61 -10.10 -0.15
N GLY A 141 -15.89 -9.48 -1.31
CA GLY A 141 -16.83 -8.39 -1.47
C GLY A 141 -16.34 -7.04 -0.95
N TYR A 142 -15.08 -6.86 -0.54
CA TYR A 142 -14.48 -5.60 -0.08
C TYR A 142 -14.30 -4.59 -1.24
N VAL A 143 -15.41 -4.19 -1.89
CA VAL A 143 -15.40 -3.42 -3.14
C VAL A 143 -14.73 -2.06 -2.96
N ARG A 144 -15.04 -1.31 -1.90
CA ARG A 144 -14.42 0.01 -1.69
C ARG A 144 -12.92 -0.11 -1.42
N GLY A 145 -12.53 -1.12 -0.66
CA GLY A 145 -11.12 -1.41 -0.41
C GLY A 145 -10.38 -1.77 -1.70
N CYS A 146 -11.01 -2.59 -2.55
CA CYS A 146 -10.48 -2.94 -3.87
C CYS A 146 -10.35 -1.71 -4.79
N GLU A 147 -11.31 -0.80 -4.77
CA GLU A 147 -11.27 0.45 -5.54
C GLU A 147 -10.08 1.33 -5.13
N ILE A 148 -9.86 1.52 -3.82
CA ILE A 148 -8.75 2.31 -3.30
C ILE A 148 -7.41 1.66 -3.66
N PHE A 149 -7.31 0.35 -3.45
CA PHE A 149 -6.10 -0.41 -3.80
C PHE A 149 -5.80 -0.33 -5.31
N LEU A 150 -6.83 -0.43 -6.15
CA LEU A 150 -6.74 -0.25 -7.60
C LEU A 150 -6.23 1.14 -7.99
N GLN A 151 -6.77 2.20 -7.39
CA GLN A 151 -6.32 3.57 -7.66
C GLN A 151 -4.83 3.73 -7.38
N GLN A 152 -4.35 3.16 -6.27
CA GLN A 152 -2.93 3.23 -5.91
C GLN A 152 -2.06 2.43 -6.89
N ILE A 153 -2.47 1.23 -7.28
CA ILE A 153 -1.74 0.42 -8.28
C ILE A 153 -1.71 1.15 -9.63
N ALA A 154 -2.80 1.80 -10.03
CA ALA A 154 -2.83 2.56 -11.28
C ALA A 154 -1.85 3.74 -11.23
N ALA A 155 -1.74 4.43 -10.09
CA ALA A 155 -0.74 5.48 -9.87
C ALA A 155 0.71 4.93 -9.93
N MET A 156 0.96 3.77 -9.32
CA MET A 156 2.24 3.05 -9.44
C MET A 156 2.54 2.68 -10.89
N GLY A 157 1.57 2.11 -11.62
CA GLY A 157 1.71 1.71 -13.02
C GLY A 157 2.05 2.89 -13.93
N LYS A 158 1.42 4.06 -13.71
CA LYS A 158 1.72 5.29 -14.46
C LYS A 158 3.14 5.76 -14.19
N THR A 159 3.55 5.75 -12.92
CA THR A 159 4.92 6.10 -12.53
C THR A 159 5.92 5.11 -13.12
N ALA A 160 5.59 3.82 -13.15
CA ALA A 160 6.42 2.76 -13.72
C ALA A 160 6.64 3.00 -15.23
N ALA A 161 5.58 3.27 -15.98
CA ALA A 161 5.66 3.60 -17.40
C ALA A 161 6.57 4.82 -17.64
N GLN A 162 6.40 5.89 -16.87
CA GLN A 162 7.24 7.09 -16.96
C GLN A 162 8.72 6.84 -16.64
N LYS A 163 9.02 5.80 -15.86
CA LYS A 163 10.39 5.37 -15.53
C LYS A 163 10.94 4.32 -16.49
N GLY A 164 10.19 3.94 -17.52
CA GLY A 164 10.58 2.91 -18.49
C GLY A 164 10.50 1.48 -17.94
N LEU A 165 9.79 1.27 -16.82
CA LEU A 165 9.51 -0.06 -16.29
C LEU A 165 8.38 -0.70 -17.09
N HIS A 166 8.45 -2.03 -17.21
CA HIS A 166 7.48 -2.82 -17.94
C HIS A 166 6.08 -2.78 -17.29
N THR A 167 5.00 -2.54 -18.04
CA THR A 167 3.63 -2.41 -17.49
C THR A 167 2.62 -3.49 -17.92
N SER A 168 2.96 -4.47 -18.77
CA SER A 168 1.97 -5.51 -19.17
C SER A 168 1.39 -6.29 -17.99
N SER A 169 2.17 -6.53 -16.93
CA SER A 169 1.69 -7.23 -15.74
C SER A 169 0.52 -6.48 -15.11
N ILE A 170 0.60 -5.15 -15.08
CA ILE A 170 -0.44 -4.25 -14.59
C ILE A 170 -1.59 -4.15 -15.59
N GLN A 171 -1.32 -4.03 -16.89
CA GLN A 171 -2.39 -4.02 -17.91
C GLN A 171 -3.22 -5.31 -17.86
N HIS A 172 -2.54 -6.45 -17.72
CA HIS A 172 -3.19 -7.75 -17.58
C HIS A 172 -3.97 -7.84 -16.27
N PHE A 173 -3.40 -7.37 -15.15
CA PHE A 173 -4.09 -7.23 -13.87
C PHE A 173 -5.39 -6.43 -14.00
N LEU A 174 -5.33 -5.24 -14.59
CA LEU A 174 -6.48 -4.37 -14.74
C LEU A 174 -7.57 -5.01 -15.62
N HIS A 175 -7.16 -5.73 -16.66
CA HIS A 175 -8.10 -6.46 -17.51
C HIS A 175 -8.78 -7.61 -16.77
N THR A 176 -8.03 -8.40 -15.99
CA THR A 176 -8.59 -9.48 -15.17
C THR A 176 -9.55 -8.93 -14.13
N LEU A 177 -9.20 -7.81 -13.48
CA LEU A 177 -10.07 -7.14 -12.52
C LEU A 177 -11.34 -6.58 -13.18
N GLU A 178 -11.23 -5.96 -14.35
CA GLU A 178 -12.35 -5.49 -15.18
C GLU A 178 -13.36 -6.61 -15.42
N LEU A 179 -12.90 -7.77 -15.93
CA LEU A 179 -13.76 -8.90 -16.21
C LEU A 179 -14.41 -9.46 -14.94
N ARG A 180 -13.60 -9.69 -13.90
CA ARG A 180 -14.07 -10.33 -12.67
C ARG A 180 -15.05 -9.45 -11.90
N ALA A 181 -14.80 -8.14 -11.84
CA ALA A 181 -15.73 -7.20 -11.23
C ALA A 181 -17.06 -7.16 -12.00
N GLY A 182 -17.00 -7.23 -13.33
CA GLY A 182 -18.20 -7.32 -14.19
C GLY A 182 -19.02 -8.59 -13.91
N GLU A 183 -18.36 -9.76 -13.82
CA GLU A 183 -19.02 -11.04 -13.50
C GLU A 183 -19.73 -11.03 -12.14
N LEU A 184 -19.15 -10.33 -11.16
CA LEU A 184 -19.69 -10.22 -9.80
C LEU A 184 -20.72 -9.08 -9.63
N GLY A 185 -21.01 -8.32 -10.70
CA GLY A 185 -21.99 -7.24 -10.68
C GLY A 185 -21.47 -5.88 -10.19
N TYR A 186 -20.16 -5.74 -9.97
CA TYR A 186 -19.53 -4.49 -9.53
C TYR A 186 -19.16 -3.60 -10.72
N SER A 187 -20.18 -3.09 -11.41
CA SER A 187 -20.03 -2.34 -12.67
C SER A 187 -19.11 -1.11 -12.57
N ASP A 188 -19.19 -0.34 -11.48
CA ASP A 188 -18.35 0.85 -11.28
C ASP A 188 -16.86 0.49 -11.15
N LEU A 189 -16.55 -0.58 -10.41
CA LEU A 189 -15.18 -1.07 -10.25
C LEU A 189 -14.64 -1.62 -11.58
N ALA A 190 -15.46 -2.33 -12.35
CA ALA A 190 -15.09 -2.81 -13.68
C ALA A 190 -14.77 -1.63 -14.62
N ALA A 191 -15.61 -0.58 -14.60
CA ALA A 191 -15.39 0.64 -15.37
C ALA A 191 -14.12 1.38 -14.93
N ALA A 192 -13.85 1.47 -13.63
CA ALA A 192 -12.63 2.07 -13.10
C ALA A 192 -11.37 1.31 -13.57
N ALA A 193 -11.37 -0.03 -13.48
CA ALA A 193 -10.26 -0.87 -13.93
C ALA A 193 -10.00 -0.70 -15.43
N LYS A 194 -11.06 -0.68 -16.24
CA LYS A 194 -10.99 -0.39 -17.68
C LYS A 194 -10.37 0.97 -17.97
N ASN A 195 -10.83 2.02 -17.29
CA ASN A 195 -10.32 3.38 -17.47
C ASN A 195 -8.83 3.48 -17.10
N HIS A 196 -8.42 2.89 -15.98
CA HIS A 196 -7.01 2.85 -15.58
C HIS A 196 -6.15 2.08 -16.59
N ARG A 197 -6.67 1.00 -17.18
CA ARG A 197 -5.95 0.24 -18.21
C ARG A 197 -5.66 1.09 -19.44
N PHE A 198 -6.67 1.76 -19.98
CA PHE A 198 -6.48 2.66 -21.12
C PHE A 198 -5.50 3.79 -20.83
N ASN A 199 -5.55 4.36 -19.63
CA ASN A 199 -4.62 5.43 -19.25
C ASN A 199 -3.15 4.98 -19.20
N LEU A 200 -2.88 3.68 -19.00
CA LEU A 200 -1.53 3.13 -19.06
C LEU A 200 -1.04 2.84 -20.48
N GLU A 201 -1.94 2.67 -21.45
CA GLU A 201 -1.59 2.43 -22.86
C GLU A 201 -1.13 3.71 -23.59
N ILE A 202 -1.36 4.88 -22.99
CA ILE A 202 -1.02 6.19 -23.57
C ILE A 202 0.48 6.54 -23.37
N PHE A 203 1.20 5.82 -22.51
CA PHE A 203 2.63 6.01 -22.21
C PHE A 203 3.51 4.98 -22.91
#